data_AF-A0A914S0R6-F1
#
_entry.id   AF-A0A914S0R6-F1
#
_cell.length_a   1.000
_cell.length_b   1.000
_cell.length_c   1.000
_cell.angle_alpha   90.00
_cell.angle_beta   90.00
_cell.angle_gamma   90.00
#
_symmetry.space_group_name_H-M   'P 1'
#
loop_
_entity.id
_entity.type
_entity.pdbx_description
1 polymer ?
#
loop_
_entity_poly.entity_id
_entity_poly.type
_entity_poly.pdbx_seq_one_letter_code
_entity_poly.pdbx_strand_id
1 'polypeptide(L)'
;GEVKQNQWVEQVERAIRNVHEADVKIVLEKIRGYANIPRKETKFINFLLNSIRIRDRSLCVKAWKCIAEEAKKIREEEEKQKCGETTSTQSGGKIEKTIKDHHKKEISKEEILNGHVKERMANDAECSNGAEIEFKWKKTIKRTLREEGGEMKVKKLRKAVIAKYLEGKREEESGGHLREVFDEKLSSAGVVVDGKLARLQ
;
A
#
# COMPACT_ATOMS: atom_id res chain seq x y z
N GLY A 1 3.42 21.13 -16.01
CA GLY A 1 2.97 21.03 -14.60
C GLY A 1 1.47 21.14 -14.52
N GLU A 2 0.97 22.29 -14.96
CA GLU A 2 -0.44 22.71 -15.00
C GLU A 2 -1.42 21.75 -15.68
N VAL A 3 -1.12 21.18 -16.85
CA VAL A 3 -2.02 20.22 -17.54
C VAL A 3 -2.49 19.07 -16.63
N LYS A 4 -1.60 18.52 -15.80
CA LYS A 4 -1.92 17.45 -14.83
C LYS A 4 -2.68 17.93 -13.59
N GLN A 5 -2.75 19.24 -13.38
CA GLN A 5 -3.53 19.89 -12.34
C GLN A 5 -4.93 20.21 -12.88
N ASN A 6 -5.04 20.72 -14.12
CA ASN A 6 -6.33 20.98 -14.79
C ASN A 6 -7.13 19.67 -14.95
N GLN A 7 -6.50 18.59 -15.45
CA GLN A 7 -7.10 17.25 -15.50
C GLN A 7 -7.58 16.73 -14.13
N TRP A 8 -6.90 17.12 -13.04
CA TRP A 8 -7.30 16.73 -11.69
C TRP A 8 -8.50 17.55 -11.19
N VAL A 9 -8.51 18.87 -11.44
CA VAL A 9 -9.66 19.73 -11.14
C VAL A 9 -10.89 19.29 -11.94
N GLU A 10 -10.73 18.91 -13.21
CA GLU A 10 -11.80 18.35 -14.05
C GLU A 10 -12.36 17.03 -13.50
N GLN A 11 -11.50 16.12 -13.00
CA GLN A 11 -11.93 14.90 -12.29
C GLN A 11 -12.72 15.23 -11.01
N VAL A 12 -12.30 16.25 -10.25
CA VAL A 12 -13.04 16.72 -9.06
C VAL A 12 -14.40 17.32 -9.47
N GLU A 13 -14.47 18.13 -10.53
CA GLU A 13 -15.75 18.67 -11.03
C GLU A 13 -16.70 17.59 -11.56
N ARG A 14 -16.18 16.54 -12.20
CA ARG A 14 -16.99 15.38 -12.63
C ARG A 14 -17.48 14.58 -11.43
N ALA A 15 -16.65 14.42 -10.39
CA ALA A 15 -17.07 13.83 -9.11
C ALA A 15 -18.16 14.65 -8.38
N ILE A 16 -18.12 15.99 -8.43
CA ILE A 16 -19.20 16.86 -7.89
C ILE A 16 -20.55 16.55 -8.55
N ARG A 17 -20.56 16.29 -9.86
CA ARG A 17 -21.79 15.97 -10.62
C ARG A 17 -22.31 14.58 -10.30
N ASN A 18 -21.43 13.60 -10.12
CA ASN A 18 -21.79 12.19 -9.94
C ASN A 18 -21.91 11.74 -8.46
N VAL A 19 -21.53 12.56 -7.48
CA VAL A 19 -21.66 12.20 -6.06
C VAL A 19 -23.10 12.33 -5.57
N HIS A 20 -23.59 11.27 -4.91
CA HIS A 20 -24.96 11.17 -4.42
C HIS A 20 -25.10 11.59 -2.94
N GLU A 21 -24.01 11.58 -2.16
CA GLU A 21 -24.00 12.01 -0.76
C GLU A 21 -23.93 13.54 -0.66
N ALA A 22 -24.97 14.15 -0.06
CA ALA A 22 -25.12 15.60 0.03
C ALA A 22 -23.96 16.28 0.78
N ASP A 23 -23.50 15.69 1.90
CA ASP A 23 -22.41 16.25 2.71
C ASP A 23 -21.08 16.27 1.93
N VAL A 24 -20.80 15.19 1.18
CA VAL A 24 -19.63 15.14 0.30
C VAL A 24 -19.77 16.16 -0.82
N LYS A 25 -20.97 16.32 -1.41
CA LYS A 25 -21.21 17.33 -2.45
C LYS A 25 -20.91 18.74 -1.94
N ILE A 26 -21.34 19.09 -0.72
CA ILE A 26 -21.05 20.38 -0.08
C ILE A 26 -19.54 20.58 0.12
N VAL A 27 -18.81 19.53 0.52
CA VAL A 27 -17.34 19.57 0.65
C VAL A 27 -16.65 19.76 -0.70
N LEU A 28 -17.10 19.07 -1.74
CA LEU A 28 -16.50 19.14 -3.07
C LEU A 28 -16.82 20.48 -3.77
N GLU A 29 -18.02 21.03 -3.63
CA GLU A 29 -18.35 22.39 -4.10
C GLU A 29 -17.47 23.46 -3.44
N LYS A 30 -17.21 23.36 -2.13
CA LYS A 30 -16.32 24.31 -1.43
C LYS A 30 -14.88 24.32 -1.96
N ILE A 31 -14.38 23.21 -2.50
CA ILE A 31 -13.03 23.16 -3.09
C ILE A 31 -13.00 23.51 -4.58
N ARG A 32 -14.15 23.61 -5.25
CA ARG A 32 -14.25 23.91 -6.69
C ARG A 32 -13.57 25.23 -7.08
N GLY A 33 -13.60 26.24 -6.20
CA GLY A 33 -12.93 27.52 -6.42
C GLY A 33 -11.39 27.51 -6.31
N TYR A 34 -10.76 26.38 -5.99
CA TYR A 34 -9.32 26.28 -5.81
C TYR A 34 -8.65 25.59 -7.00
N ALA A 35 -7.81 26.29 -7.76
CA ALA A 35 -7.07 25.68 -8.87
C ALA A 35 -6.01 24.64 -8.40
N ASN A 36 -5.45 24.81 -7.19
CA ASN A 36 -4.35 23.99 -6.68
C ASN A 36 -4.80 22.98 -5.59
N ILE A 37 -5.77 22.13 -5.92
CA ILE A 37 -6.22 21.03 -5.04
C ILE A 37 -5.11 19.97 -4.90
N PRO A 38 -4.76 19.52 -3.67
CA PRO A 38 -3.74 18.48 -3.48
C PRO A 38 -4.12 17.11 -4.05
N ARG A 39 -3.21 16.52 -4.83
CA ARG A 39 -3.34 15.19 -5.50
C ARG A 39 -2.87 14.00 -4.65
N LYS A 40 -2.83 14.13 -3.32
CA LYS A 40 -2.46 13.04 -2.40
C LYS A 40 -3.41 13.05 -1.22
N GLU A 41 -4.01 11.91 -0.91
CA GLU A 41 -5.03 11.73 0.15
C GLU A 41 -4.69 12.48 1.46
N THR A 42 -3.57 12.18 2.10
CA THR A 42 -3.19 12.83 3.37
C THR A 42 -3.05 14.35 3.24
N LYS A 43 -2.57 14.85 2.09
CA LYS A 43 -2.44 16.30 1.84
C LYS A 43 -3.78 16.94 1.50
N PHE A 44 -4.68 16.21 0.84
CA PHE A 44 -6.05 16.63 0.55
C PHE A 44 -6.87 16.71 1.84
N ILE A 45 -6.83 15.68 2.69
CA ILE A 45 -7.48 15.67 4.01
C ILE A 45 -6.95 16.83 4.88
N ASN A 46 -5.63 17.05 4.91
CA ASN A 46 -5.06 18.18 5.64
C ASN A 46 -5.48 19.54 5.06
N PHE A 47 -5.63 19.66 3.74
CA PHE A 47 -6.16 20.86 3.09
C PHE A 47 -7.63 21.12 3.44
N LEU A 48 -8.48 20.09 3.44
CA LEU A 48 -9.87 20.20 3.90
C LEU A 48 -9.96 20.60 5.38
N LEU A 49 -9.12 20.01 6.24
CA LEU A 49 -9.08 20.32 7.68
C LEU A 49 -8.59 21.75 7.97
N ASN A 50 -7.51 22.21 7.31
CA ASN A 50 -6.87 23.49 7.62
C ASN A 50 -7.41 24.66 6.79
N SER A 51 -7.51 24.50 5.47
CA SER A 51 -7.90 25.58 4.55
C SER A 51 -9.42 25.70 4.42
N ILE A 52 -10.15 24.58 4.34
CA ILE A 52 -11.61 24.56 4.19
C ILE A 52 -12.35 24.45 5.54
N ARG A 53 -11.61 24.19 6.64
CA ARG A 53 -12.09 24.09 8.03
C ARG A 53 -13.18 23.03 8.25
N ILE A 54 -13.17 21.95 7.48
CA ILE A 54 -14.05 20.79 7.69
C ILE A 54 -13.47 19.95 8.81
N ARG A 55 -14.14 19.87 9.97
CA ARG A 55 -13.67 19.11 11.14
C ARG A 55 -13.83 17.60 10.96
N ASP A 56 -14.81 17.19 10.17
CA ASP A 56 -15.18 15.79 9.98
C ASP A 56 -14.19 15.05 9.08
N ARG A 57 -13.14 14.50 9.71
CA ARG A 57 -12.08 13.76 9.00
C ARG A 57 -12.62 12.55 8.23
N SER A 58 -13.66 11.90 8.72
CA SER A 58 -14.37 10.81 8.03
C SER A 58 -15.00 11.28 6.71
N LEU A 59 -15.62 12.47 6.72
CA LEU A 59 -16.19 13.10 5.52
C LEU A 59 -15.10 13.48 4.51
N CYS A 60 -13.95 13.98 4.99
CA CYS A 60 -12.79 14.24 4.14
C CYS A 60 -12.27 12.98 3.41
N VAL A 61 -12.25 11.83 4.10
CA VAL A 61 -11.87 10.53 3.51
C VAL A 61 -12.93 10.04 2.52
N LYS A 62 -14.22 10.16 2.84
CA LYS A 62 -15.33 9.86 1.90
C LYS A 62 -15.22 10.69 0.62
N ALA A 63 -15.04 12.01 0.75
CA ALA A 63 -14.88 12.92 -0.40
C ALA A 63 -13.69 12.53 -1.29
N TRP A 64 -12.56 12.17 -0.70
CA TRP A 64 -11.42 11.64 -1.45
C TRP A 64 -11.75 10.32 -2.18
N LYS A 65 -12.43 9.38 -1.51
CA LYS A 65 -12.88 8.11 -2.13
C LYS A 65 -13.83 8.35 -3.30
N CYS A 66 -14.78 9.28 -3.19
CA CYS A 66 -15.69 9.63 -4.29
C CYS A 66 -14.94 10.15 -5.53
N ILE A 67 -13.96 11.04 -5.35
CA ILE A 67 -13.11 11.50 -6.46
C ILE A 67 -12.30 10.33 -7.05
N ALA A 68 -11.74 9.46 -6.21
CA ALA A 68 -10.92 8.34 -6.65
C ALA A 68 -11.71 7.29 -7.43
N GLU A 69 -12.95 6.97 -7.05
CA GLU A 69 -13.81 6.05 -7.79
C GLU A 69 -14.28 6.65 -9.12
N GLU A 70 -14.66 7.94 -9.14
CA GLU A 70 -15.02 8.61 -10.40
C GLU A 70 -13.82 8.69 -11.36
N ALA A 71 -12.61 8.96 -10.85
CA ALA A 71 -11.39 8.96 -11.63
C ALA A 71 -10.96 7.55 -12.16
N LYS A 72 -11.54 6.46 -11.64
CA LYS A 72 -11.46 5.12 -12.26
C LYS A 72 -12.51 4.97 -13.35
N LYS A 73 -13.78 5.29 -13.06
CA LYS A 73 -14.89 5.20 -14.03
C LYS A 73 -14.60 5.97 -15.32
N ILE A 74 -14.04 7.18 -15.22
CA ILE A 74 -13.66 7.98 -16.40
C ILE A 74 -12.68 7.20 -17.30
N ARG A 75 -11.69 6.49 -16.73
CA ARG A 75 -10.72 5.69 -17.50
C ARG A 75 -11.38 4.48 -18.17
N GLU A 76 -12.29 3.82 -17.45
CA GLU A 76 -13.06 2.67 -17.97
C GLU A 76 -14.05 3.10 -19.07
N GLU A 77 -14.63 4.30 -18.98
CA GLU A 77 -15.45 4.92 -20.02
C GLU A 77 -14.61 5.33 -21.24
N GLU A 78 -13.46 6.00 -21.04
CA GLU A 78 -12.51 6.36 -22.11
C GLU A 78 -11.99 5.13 -22.87
N GLU A 79 -11.68 4.03 -22.17
CA GLU A 79 -11.28 2.76 -22.79
C GLU A 79 -12.42 2.11 -23.60
N LYS A 80 -13.67 2.22 -23.15
CA LYS A 80 -14.84 1.75 -23.92
C LYS A 80 -15.16 2.62 -25.13
N GLN A 81 -15.05 3.94 -25.01
CA GLN A 81 -15.40 4.87 -26.09
C GLN A 81 -14.37 4.87 -27.23
N LYS A 82 -13.19 4.29 -27.02
CA LYS A 82 -12.13 4.14 -28.04
C LYS A 82 -12.22 2.84 -28.86
N CYS A 83 -13.27 2.04 -28.69
CA CYS A 83 -13.48 0.79 -29.46
C CYS A 83 -14.64 0.96 -30.47
N GLY A 84 -14.45 1.84 -31.45
CA GLY A 84 -15.47 2.20 -32.44
C GLY A 84 -15.02 2.20 -33.90
N GLU A 85 -13.72 2.12 -34.22
CA GLU A 85 -13.26 2.11 -35.61
C GLU A 85 -11.98 1.29 -35.86
N THR A 86 -12.18 0.19 -36.60
CA THR A 86 -11.23 -0.58 -37.43
C THR A 86 -9.96 -1.21 -36.84
N THR A 87 -9.84 -2.50 -37.13
CA THR A 87 -8.73 -3.40 -36.81
C THR A 87 -7.56 -3.33 -37.80
N SER A 88 -6.33 -3.13 -37.32
CA SER A 88 -5.22 -4.14 -37.42
C SER A 88 -3.84 -3.56 -37.08
N THR A 89 -3.11 -4.23 -36.17
CA THR A 89 -1.69 -4.67 -36.32
C THR A 89 -0.75 -3.72 -37.12
N GLN A 90 0.28 -3.04 -36.60
CA GLN A 90 1.07 -3.09 -35.35
C GLN A 90 2.03 -1.85 -35.35
N SER A 91 2.87 -1.50 -34.36
CA SER A 91 3.27 -2.04 -33.05
C SER A 91 3.88 -0.93 -32.15
N GLY A 92 4.23 -1.25 -30.90
CA GLY A 92 5.17 -0.48 -30.06
C GLY A 92 4.58 0.68 -29.22
N GLY A 93 4.69 0.75 -27.89
CA GLY A 93 5.20 -0.25 -26.95
C GLY A 93 5.94 0.35 -25.74
N LYS A 94 5.21 0.76 -24.68
CA LYS A 94 5.78 0.82 -23.31
C LYS A 94 4.72 0.73 -22.20
N ILE A 95 4.22 -0.48 -21.97
CA ILE A 95 3.48 -0.84 -20.75
C ILE A 95 4.40 -1.75 -19.93
N GLU A 96 4.98 -1.24 -18.86
CA GLU A 96 5.64 -2.09 -17.86
C GLU A 96 4.62 -2.46 -16.79
N LYS A 97 4.12 -3.70 -16.88
CA LYS A 97 3.21 -4.32 -15.91
C LYS A 97 4.01 -4.63 -14.63
N THR A 98 3.42 -5.09 -13.53
CA THR A 98 3.06 -6.51 -13.42
C THR A 98 2.10 -6.73 -12.27
N ILE A 99 0.87 -7.13 -12.61
CA ILE A 99 0.10 -8.10 -11.84
C ILE A 99 -0.26 -9.22 -12.84
N LYS A 100 -0.02 -10.44 -12.39
CA LYS A 100 -0.33 -11.76 -12.95
C LYS A 100 -0.78 -12.61 -11.74
N ASP A 101 -1.60 -13.64 -11.83
CA ASP A 101 -2.13 -14.36 -12.99
C ASP A 101 -3.49 -15.00 -12.64
N HIS A 102 -4.14 -15.71 -13.58
CA HIS A 102 -5.45 -16.35 -13.37
C HIS A 102 -5.37 -17.87 -13.65
N HIS A 103 -6.12 -18.67 -12.88
CA HIS A 103 -6.61 -20.03 -13.22
C HIS A 103 -5.66 -21.26 -13.42
N LYS A 104 -5.66 -22.13 -12.40
CA LYS A 104 -6.05 -23.57 -12.42
C LYS A 104 -5.56 -24.52 -13.56
N LYS A 105 -4.58 -25.39 -13.25
CA LYS A 105 -4.57 -26.88 -13.38
C LYS A 105 -3.23 -27.44 -12.86
N GLU A 106 -3.21 -28.30 -11.83
CA GLU A 106 -3.19 -29.78 -11.87
C GLU A 106 -1.89 -30.44 -12.40
N ILE A 107 -1.17 -31.14 -11.49
CA ILE A 107 -0.62 -32.52 -11.61
C ILE A 107 0.47 -32.74 -12.71
N SER A 108 1.65 -33.34 -12.49
CA SER A 108 2.10 -34.40 -11.55
C SER A 108 3.65 -34.48 -11.44
N LYS A 109 4.14 -35.24 -10.42
CA LYS A 109 5.36 -36.08 -10.41
C LYS A 109 6.75 -35.37 -10.51
N GLU A 110 7.82 -35.82 -9.83
CA GLU A 110 8.00 -36.85 -8.78
C GLU A 110 9.32 -36.61 -8.02
N GLU A 111 9.43 -37.13 -6.79
CA GLU A 111 10.63 -37.63 -6.05
C GLU A 111 12.04 -37.04 -6.32
N ILE A 112 12.82 -36.58 -5.32
CA ILE A 112 13.61 -37.36 -4.32
C ILE A 112 14.40 -36.31 -3.48
N LEU A 113 14.86 -36.44 -2.22
CA LEU A 113 14.69 -37.40 -1.11
C LEU A 113 15.48 -36.83 0.11
N ASN A 114 14.97 -36.92 1.35
CA ASN A 114 15.69 -36.81 2.65
C ASN A 114 16.57 -35.54 2.95
N GLY A 115 16.85 -35.17 4.20
CA GLY A 115 16.32 -35.63 5.49
C GLY A 115 17.22 -35.21 6.66
N HIS A 116 16.59 -34.84 7.79
CA HIS A 116 17.03 -34.99 9.20
C HIS A 116 18.39 -34.40 9.69
N VAL A 117 18.44 -34.13 11.01
CA VAL A 117 19.63 -33.91 11.89
C VAL A 117 20.26 -32.50 11.80
N LYS A 118 20.62 -31.80 12.89
CA LYS A 118 20.17 -31.71 14.31
C LYS A 118 21.06 -30.66 14.99
N GLU A 119 20.59 -30.02 16.07
CA GLU A 119 21.43 -29.40 17.13
C GLU A 119 22.32 -28.18 16.69
N ARG A 120 22.66 -27.20 17.53
CA ARG A 120 22.45 -26.96 18.97
C ARG A 120 22.59 -25.46 19.32
N MET A 121 21.86 -25.01 20.35
CA MET A 121 22.25 -24.07 21.44
C MET A 121 22.88 -22.68 21.14
N ALA A 122 22.71 -21.64 21.98
CA ALA A 122 21.78 -21.39 23.10
C ALA A 122 21.80 -19.90 23.54
N ASN A 123 20.76 -19.50 24.30
CA ASN A 123 20.68 -18.38 25.26
C ASN A 123 20.75 -16.94 24.68
N ASP A 124 20.11 -15.91 25.27
CA ASP A 124 19.70 -15.74 26.69
C ASP A 124 18.27 -15.16 26.91
N ALA A 125 17.89 -14.97 28.18
CA ALA A 125 16.57 -14.66 28.79
C ALA A 125 15.70 -13.57 28.09
N GLU A 126 14.40 -13.78 27.85
CA GLU A 126 13.22 -13.74 28.77
C GLU A 126 12.80 -12.35 29.30
N CYS A 127 11.59 -11.92 28.92
CA CYS A 127 10.57 -11.43 29.86
C CYS A 127 9.17 -11.48 29.21
N SER A 128 8.13 -11.70 30.02
CA SER A 128 6.77 -12.10 29.60
C SER A 128 5.82 -10.93 29.31
N ASN A 129 4.78 -11.16 28.48
CA ASN A 129 3.37 -11.06 28.88
C ASN A 129 2.37 -11.13 27.69
N GLY A 130 1.16 -11.63 27.97
CA GLY A 130 -0.05 -11.30 27.21
C GLY A 130 -0.50 -12.32 26.15
N ALA A 131 -1.79 -12.67 26.20
CA ALA A 131 -2.40 -13.63 25.28
C ALA A 131 -3.06 -12.95 24.07
N GLU A 132 -2.39 -13.03 22.93
CA GLU A 132 -2.93 -13.12 21.56
C GLU A 132 -1.71 -13.46 20.69
N ILE A 133 -1.82 -14.36 19.70
CA ILE A 133 -0.66 -15.02 19.03
C ILE A 133 0.40 -14.01 18.58
N GLU A 134 1.38 -13.73 19.45
CA GLU A 134 2.24 -12.57 19.28
C GLU A 134 3.17 -12.80 18.11
N PHE A 135 2.99 -12.02 17.04
CA PHE A 135 3.86 -12.10 15.87
C PHE A 135 5.29 -11.79 16.29
N LYS A 136 6.19 -12.77 16.10
CA LYS A 136 7.55 -12.75 16.64
C LYS A 136 8.46 -11.81 15.82
N TRP A 137 8.16 -10.50 15.83
CA TRP A 137 8.79 -9.44 15.03
C TRP A 137 10.31 -9.60 14.94
N LYS A 138 11.01 -9.69 16.08
CA LYS A 138 12.48 -9.85 16.13
C LYS A 138 12.97 -11.10 15.37
N LYS A 139 12.25 -12.23 15.48
CA LYS A 139 12.60 -13.48 14.76
C LYS A 139 12.28 -13.36 13.27
N THR A 140 11.16 -12.78 12.89
CA THR A 140 10.80 -12.58 11.47
C THR A 140 11.75 -11.60 10.76
N ILE A 141 12.19 -10.54 11.46
CA ILE A 141 13.21 -9.60 11.00
C ILE A 141 14.53 -10.34 10.76
N LYS A 142 15.10 -11.02 11.77
CA LYS A 142 16.38 -11.73 11.64
C LYS A 142 16.33 -12.87 10.61
N ARG A 143 15.20 -13.58 10.50
CA ARG A 143 14.99 -14.62 9.48
C ARG A 143 14.99 -14.03 8.07
N THR A 144 14.21 -12.98 7.83
CA THR A 144 14.12 -12.35 6.49
C THR A 144 15.46 -11.72 6.09
N LEU A 145 16.23 -11.18 7.05
CA LEU A 145 17.59 -10.70 6.81
C LEU A 145 18.55 -11.82 6.42
N ARG A 146 18.45 -12.99 7.07
CA ARG A 146 19.26 -14.18 6.77
C ARG A 146 18.91 -14.80 5.41
N GLU A 147 17.62 -14.82 5.06
CA GLU A 147 17.12 -15.27 3.75
C GLU A 147 17.69 -14.43 2.59
N GLU A 148 17.88 -13.11 2.78
CA GLU A 148 18.45 -12.18 1.79
C GLU A 148 20.00 -12.03 1.88
N GLY A 149 20.71 -12.93 2.58
CA GLY A 149 22.18 -12.94 2.63
C GLY A 149 22.83 -12.05 3.70
N GLY A 150 22.07 -11.59 4.70
CA GLY A 150 22.58 -10.89 5.88
C GLY A 150 22.51 -9.35 5.83
N GLU A 151 22.37 -8.75 4.65
CA GLU A 151 22.13 -7.31 4.47
C GLU A 151 21.03 -7.03 3.43
N MET A 152 20.07 -6.16 3.75
CA MET A 152 19.07 -5.70 2.78
C MET A 152 18.59 -4.27 3.05
N LYS A 153 17.95 -3.65 2.05
CA LYS A 153 17.37 -2.30 2.20
C LYS A 153 16.22 -2.31 3.21
N VAL A 154 16.24 -1.39 4.19
CA VAL A 154 15.22 -1.27 5.26
C VAL A 154 13.79 -1.22 4.69
N LYS A 155 13.59 -0.52 3.57
CA LYS A 155 12.29 -0.46 2.88
C LYS A 155 11.80 -1.82 2.35
N LYS A 156 12.70 -2.69 1.87
CA LYS A 156 12.36 -4.06 1.44
C LYS A 156 12.05 -4.93 2.66
N LEU A 157 12.93 -4.90 3.67
CA LEU A 157 12.77 -5.65 4.93
C LEU A 157 11.42 -5.34 5.58
N ARG A 158 11.11 -4.05 5.73
CA ARG A 158 9.82 -3.59 6.25
C ARG A 158 8.63 -4.13 5.44
N LYS A 159 8.69 -4.05 4.11
CA LYS A 159 7.60 -4.57 3.25
C LYS A 159 7.40 -6.08 3.44
N ALA A 160 8.49 -6.85 3.49
CA ALA A 160 8.44 -8.30 3.67
C ALA A 160 7.93 -8.71 5.07
N VAL A 161 8.38 -8.04 6.14
CA VAL A 161 7.96 -8.35 7.51
C VAL A 161 6.51 -7.93 7.76
N ILE A 162 6.08 -6.75 7.28
CA ILE A 162 4.67 -6.32 7.40
C ILE A 162 3.74 -7.21 6.54
N ALA A 163 4.18 -7.66 5.36
CA ALA A 163 3.40 -8.63 4.57
C ALA A 163 3.19 -9.94 5.34
N LYS A 164 4.24 -10.51 5.94
CA LYS A 164 4.16 -11.71 6.81
C LYS A 164 3.27 -11.48 8.05
N TYR A 165 3.12 -10.24 8.54
CA TYR A 165 2.21 -9.89 9.64
C TYR A 165 0.75 -9.85 9.18
N LEU A 166 0.46 -9.14 8.07
CA LEU A 166 -0.89 -9.02 7.51
C LEU A 166 -1.43 -10.34 6.94
N GLU A 167 -0.56 -11.23 6.45
CA GLU A 167 -0.96 -12.58 6.06
C GLU A 167 -1.44 -13.42 7.26
N GLY A 168 -0.94 -13.13 8.47
CA GLY A 168 -1.37 -13.75 9.72
C GLY A 168 -2.55 -13.08 10.43
N LYS A 169 -2.82 -11.78 10.17
CA LYS A 169 -3.92 -11.02 10.79
C LYS A 169 -4.93 -10.57 9.72
N ARG A 170 -6.16 -11.13 9.77
CA ARG A 170 -7.26 -10.84 8.81
C ARG A 170 -7.79 -9.38 8.89
N GLU A 171 -7.28 -8.55 9.79
CA GLU A 171 -7.83 -7.23 10.10
C GLU A 171 -6.93 -6.11 9.55
N GLU A 172 -7.54 -5.12 8.89
CA GLU A 172 -6.85 -4.04 8.18
C GLU A 172 -6.35 -2.96 9.15
N GLU A 173 -5.29 -3.29 9.88
CA GLU A 173 -4.55 -2.35 10.71
C GLU A 173 -3.97 -1.19 9.89
N SER A 174 -4.07 0.03 10.41
CA SER A 174 -3.60 1.23 9.72
C SER A 174 -2.12 1.12 9.40
N GLY A 175 -1.76 1.07 8.10
CA GLY A 175 -0.39 0.88 7.62
C GLY A 175 0.62 1.97 8.02
N GLY A 176 0.14 3.05 8.63
CA GLY A 176 0.94 4.02 9.39
C GLY A 176 1.43 3.44 10.71
N HIS A 177 0.54 2.91 11.56
CA HIS A 177 0.89 2.36 12.86
C HIS A 177 1.82 1.14 12.75
N LEU A 178 1.55 0.23 11.81
CA LEU A 178 2.42 -0.92 11.53
C LEU A 178 3.84 -0.51 11.08
N ARG A 179 4.03 0.72 10.59
CA ARG A 179 5.37 1.25 10.34
C ARG A 179 6.12 1.48 11.64
N GLU A 180 5.49 2.21 12.56
CA GLU A 180 6.11 2.70 13.78
C GLU A 180 6.47 1.52 14.68
N VAL A 181 5.56 0.54 14.78
CA VAL A 181 5.83 -0.76 15.42
C VAL A 181 7.02 -1.48 14.78
N PHE A 182 7.09 -1.56 13.44
CA PHE A 182 8.25 -2.19 12.77
C PHE A 182 9.56 -1.44 13.04
N ASP A 183 9.58 -0.11 12.89
CA ASP A 183 10.78 0.71 13.05
C ASP A 183 11.28 0.61 14.52
N GLU A 184 10.39 0.57 15.52
CA GLU A 184 10.71 0.28 16.94
C GLU A 184 11.27 -1.14 17.16
N LYS A 185 10.59 -2.18 16.63
CA LYS A 185 11.05 -3.56 16.79
C LYS A 185 12.35 -3.85 16.02
N LEU A 186 12.68 -3.08 14.98
CA LEU A 186 13.96 -3.15 14.27
C LEU A 186 15.12 -2.67 15.17
N SER A 187 14.97 -1.50 15.81
CA SER A 187 15.94 -1.03 16.81
C SER A 187 16.07 -2.02 17.98
N SER A 188 14.97 -2.58 18.46
CA SER A 188 14.95 -3.59 19.53
C SER A 188 15.47 -4.98 19.09
N ALA A 189 15.72 -5.22 17.80
CA ALA A 189 16.21 -6.50 17.30
C ALA A 189 17.74 -6.63 17.31
N GLY A 190 18.49 -5.54 17.57
CA GLY A 190 19.96 -5.54 17.49
C GLY A 190 20.45 -5.71 16.05
N VAL A 191 19.82 -5.00 15.11
CA VAL A 191 20.19 -4.98 13.68
C VAL A 191 20.85 -3.64 13.39
N VAL A 192 22.04 -3.65 12.78
CA VAL A 192 22.76 -2.41 12.46
C VAL A 192 22.12 -1.76 11.25
N VAL A 193 21.67 -0.51 11.39
CA VAL A 193 21.03 0.26 10.32
C VAL A 193 22.02 1.29 9.78
N ASP A 194 22.64 0.95 8.65
CA ASP A 194 23.58 1.81 7.93
C ASP A 194 22.81 2.66 6.90
N GLY A 195 22.25 3.77 7.39
CA GLY A 195 21.47 4.74 6.63
C GLY A 195 20.17 4.20 6.03
N LYS A 196 20.24 3.45 4.92
CA LYS A 196 19.11 2.83 4.21
C LYS A 196 19.20 1.30 4.16
N LEU A 197 20.28 0.72 4.66
CA LEU A 197 20.55 -0.71 4.72
C LEU A 197 20.40 -1.20 6.16
N ALA A 198 19.92 -2.43 6.33
CA ALA A 198 19.88 -3.15 7.59
C ALA A 198 20.75 -4.39 7.42
N ARG A 199 21.77 -4.54 8.28
CA ARG A 199 22.65 -5.71 8.33
C ARG A 199 22.56 -6.41 9.66
N LEU A 200 22.70 -7.74 9.65
CA LEU A 200 22.83 -8.50 10.89
C LEU A 200 24.15 -8.09 11.55
N GLN A 201 24.14 -7.96 12.88
CA GLN A 201 25.36 -7.92 13.69
C GLN A 201 25.79 -9.35 14.01
#